data_AF-A0A367MGH3-F1
#
_entry.id   AF-A0A367MGH3-F1
#
_cell.length_a   1.000
_cell.length_b   1.000
_cell.length_c   1.000
_cell.angle_alpha   90.00
_cell.angle_beta   90.00
_cell.angle_gamma   90.00
#
_symmetry.space_group_name_H-M   'P 1'
#
loop_
_entity.id
_entity.type
_entity.pdbx_description
1 polymer ?
#
loop_
_entity_poly.entity_id
_entity_poly.type
_entity_poly.pdbx_seq_one_letter_code
_entity_poly.pdbx_strand_id
1 'polypeptide(L)'
;MHALARFSILAFAALLTACASKAPPPAPAKQVVFRPARNFSPAADDVLFRALGLVGTPYRWGGNTPDSGFDCSGLINFVYRDMTGIKLPR
;
A
#
# COMPACT_ATOMS: atom_id res chain seq x y z
N MET A 1 -20.05 2.38 -57.22
CA MET A 1 -20.48 2.70 -55.83
C MET A 1 -20.33 1.52 -54.86
N HIS A 2 -20.64 0.27 -55.25
CA HIS A 2 -20.48 -0.89 -54.36
C HIS A 2 -19.03 -1.28 -54.02
N ALA A 3 -18.06 -1.04 -54.91
CA ALA A 3 -16.66 -1.34 -54.65
C ALA A 3 -16.05 -0.45 -53.55
N LEU A 4 -16.30 0.87 -53.58
CA LEU A 4 -15.87 1.80 -52.53
C LEU A 4 -16.52 1.50 -51.17
N ALA A 5 -17.79 1.09 -51.15
CA ALA A 5 -18.47 0.69 -49.92
C ALA A 5 -17.84 -0.58 -49.30
N ARG A 6 -17.47 -1.57 -50.12
CA ARG A 6 -16.79 -2.80 -49.66
C ARG A 6 -15.39 -2.50 -49.12
N PHE A 7 -14.62 -1.64 -49.78
CA PHE A 7 -13.31 -1.21 -49.28
C PHE A 7 -13.43 -0.45 -47.95
N SER A 8 -14.44 0.39 -47.80
CA SER A 8 -14.69 1.12 -46.54
C SER A 8 -15.05 0.19 -45.38
N ILE A 9 -15.89 -0.82 -45.63
CA ILE A 9 -16.27 -1.82 -44.62
C ILE A 9 -15.05 -2.66 -44.18
N LEU A 10 -14.22 -3.09 -45.13
CA LEU A 10 -13.00 -3.87 -44.81
C LEU A 10 -11.99 -3.06 -44.00
N ALA A 11 -11.77 -1.79 -44.34
CA ALA A 11 -10.89 -0.91 -43.58
C ALA A 11 -11.40 -0.69 -42.15
N PHE A 12 -12.71 -0.47 -41.98
CA PHE A 12 -13.32 -0.27 -40.67
C PHE A 12 -13.25 -1.53 -39.78
N ALA A 13 -13.47 -2.71 -40.38
CA ALA A 13 -13.32 -3.98 -39.68
C ALA A 13 -11.87 -4.22 -39.22
N ALA A 14 -10.88 -3.89 -40.06
CA ALA A 14 -9.47 -3.99 -39.69
C ALA A 14 -9.10 -3.06 -38.51
N LEU A 15 -9.59 -1.81 -38.52
CA LEU A 15 -9.42 -0.86 -37.41
C LEU A 15 -10.00 -1.37 -36.08
N LEU A 16 -11.15 -2.04 -36.11
CA LEU A 16 -11.81 -2.57 -34.91
C LEU A 16 -11.07 -3.77 -34.29
N THR A 17 -10.36 -4.57 -35.08
CA THR A 17 -9.60 -5.74 -34.56
C THR A 17 -8.33 -5.37 -33.79
N ALA A 18 -7.82 -4.14 -33.95
CA ALA A 18 -6.59 -3.68 -33.29
C ALA A 18 -6.72 -3.52 -31.76
N CYS A 19 -7.94 -3.44 -31.23
CA CYS A 19 -8.19 -3.31 -29.78
C CYS A 19 -8.44 -4.64 -29.06
N ALA A 20 -8.51 -5.77 -29.78
CA ALA A 20 -8.85 -7.08 -29.20
C ALA A 20 -7.64 -7.83 -28.62
N SER A 21 -6.58 -7.13 -28.20
CA SER A 21 -5.38 -7.78 -27.67
C SER A 21 -5.59 -8.27 -26.24
N LYS A 22 -5.20 -9.51 -25.97
CA LYS A 22 -5.32 -10.17 -24.66
C LYS A 22 -4.22 -9.66 -23.74
N ALA A 23 -4.57 -9.24 -22.52
CA ALA A 23 -3.56 -8.82 -21.55
C ALA A 23 -2.56 -9.97 -21.26
N PRO A 24 -1.26 -9.67 -21.08
CA PRO A 24 -0.30 -10.67 -20.61
C PRO A 24 -0.75 -11.25 -19.27
N PRO A 25 -0.44 -12.53 -18.97
CA PRO A 25 -0.73 -13.09 -17.67
C PRO A 25 -0.04 -12.27 -16.57
N PRO A 26 -0.68 -12.08 -15.41
CA PRO A 26 -0.05 -11.40 -14.29
C PRO A 26 1.24 -12.14 -13.90
N ALA A 27 2.30 -11.39 -13.62
CA ALA A 27 3.54 -11.96 -13.12
C ALA A 27 3.26 -12.78 -11.84
N PRO A 28 3.98 -13.89 -11.62
CA PRO A 28 3.81 -14.69 -10.41
C PRO A 28 4.04 -13.81 -9.18
N ALA A 29 3.05 -13.79 -8.29
CA ALA A 29 3.13 -13.05 -7.03
C ALA A 29 4.36 -13.54 -6.24
N LYS A 30 5.29 -12.63 -5.95
CA LYS A 30 6.45 -12.94 -5.11
C LYS A 30 5.93 -13.26 -3.72
N GLN A 31 6.02 -14.52 -3.29
CA GLN A 31 5.64 -14.89 -1.95
C GLN A 31 6.57 -14.18 -0.96
N VAL A 32 6.00 -13.27 -0.18
CA VAL A 32 6.67 -12.72 1.00
C VAL A 32 6.64 -13.82 2.05
N VAL A 33 7.64 -14.70 2.01
CA VAL A 33 7.82 -15.70 3.06
C VAL A 33 8.19 -14.92 4.32
N PHE A 34 7.24 -14.84 5.27
CA PHE A 34 7.52 -14.37 6.62
C PHE A 34 8.48 -15.37 7.26
N ARG A 35 9.78 -15.09 7.15
CA ARG A 35 10.79 -15.74 7.98
C ARG A 35 10.64 -15.11 9.36
N PRO A 36 10.21 -15.85 10.40
CA PRO A 36 10.22 -15.32 11.74
C PRO A 36 11.64 -14.83 12.02
N ALA A 37 11.77 -13.53 12.30
CA ALA A 37 13.06 -12.94 12.59
C ALA A 37 13.61 -13.64 13.84
N ARG A 38 14.84 -14.09 13.74
CA ARG A 38 15.60 -14.68 14.83
C ARG A 38 15.77 -13.60 15.90
N ASN A 39 15.08 -13.74 17.03
CA ASN A 39 15.10 -12.89 18.23
C ASN A 39 14.96 -11.38 17.94
N PHE A 40 13.74 -10.83 18.06
CA PHE A 40 13.56 -9.39 18.14
C PHE A 40 14.26 -8.83 19.39
N SER A 41 14.70 -7.57 19.34
CA SER A 41 15.20 -6.93 20.55
C SER A 41 14.03 -6.71 21.52
N PRO A 42 14.23 -6.84 22.85
CA PRO A 42 13.18 -6.53 23.82
C PRO A 42 12.55 -5.14 23.61
N ALA A 43 13.37 -4.15 23.22
CA ALA A 43 12.90 -2.81 22.88
C ALA A 43 11.95 -2.79 21.66
N ALA A 44 12.15 -3.66 20.67
CA ALA A 44 11.23 -3.77 19.53
C ALA A 44 9.89 -4.38 19.96
N ASP A 45 9.90 -5.36 20.86
CA ASP A 45 8.69 -5.95 21.43
C ASP A 45 7.92 -4.90 22.26
N ASP A 46 8.61 -4.11 23.08
CA ASP A 46 7.99 -3.03 23.87
C ASP A 46 7.32 -1.98 22.99
N VAL A 47 8.00 -1.54 21.92
CA VAL A 47 7.44 -0.63 20.91
C VAL A 47 6.19 -1.24 20.25
N LEU A 48 6.25 -2.52 19.88
CA LEU A 48 5.12 -3.23 19.29
C LEU A 48 3.93 -3.30 20.25
N PHE A 49 4.14 -3.75 21.50
CA PHE A 49 3.07 -3.86 22.49
C PHE A 49 2.47 -2.50 22.82
N ARG A 50 3.30 -1.44 22.87
CA ARG A 50 2.78 -0.09 23.04
C ARG A 50 1.89 0.34 21.88
N ALA A 51 2.30 0.08 20.64
CA ALA A 51 1.50 0.40 19.46
C ALA A 51 0.18 -0.39 19.45
N LEU A 52 0.21 -1.67 19.81
CA LEU A 52 -0.98 -2.51 19.91
C LEU A 52 -1.97 -1.98 20.96
N GLY A 53 -1.49 -1.46 22.09
CA GLY A 53 -2.34 -0.83 23.11
C GLY A 53 -3.05 0.45 22.65
N LEU A 54 -2.65 1.03 21.51
CA LEU A 54 -3.27 2.24 20.94
C LEU A 54 -4.25 1.90 19.80
N VAL A 55 -4.47 0.63 19.49
CA VAL A 55 -5.44 0.20 18.47
C VAL A 55 -6.83 0.71 18.85
N GLY A 56 -7.51 1.33 17.88
CA GLY A 56 -8.79 2.00 18.08
C GLY A 56 -8.68 3.51 18.29
N THR A 57 -7.48 4.05 18.54
CA THR A 57 -7.26 5.50 18.56
C THR A 57 -7.57 6.10 17.17
N PRO A 58 -8.42 7.14 17.05
CA PRO A 58 -8.81 7.68 15.75
C PRO A 58 -7.64 8.23 14.94
N TYR A 59 -7.68 8.03 13.62
CA TYR A 59 -6.77 8.71 12.70
C TYR A 59 -7.13 10.20 12.59
N ARG A 60 -6.15 11.07 12.83
CA ARG A 60 -6.30 12.54 12.78
C ARG A 60 -5.06 13.13 12.14
N TRP A 61 -5.23 13.87 11.03
CA TRP A 61 -4.11 14.54 10.36
C TRP A 61 -3.41 15.51 11.31
N GLY A 62 -2.08 15.39 11.47
CA GLY A 62 -1.31 16.14 12.47
C GLY A 62 -1.38 15.57 13.89
N GLY A 63 -2.22 14.56 14.12
CA GLY A 63 -2.46 13.94 15.43
C GLY A 63 -1.23 13.28 16.02
N ASN A 64 -1.06 13.36 17.34
CA ASN A 64 0.18 12.99 18.02
C ASN A 64 0.01 12.56 19.47
N THR A 65 -1.22 12.35 19.93
CA THR A 65 -1.51 11.89 21.29
C THR A 65 -2.65 10.87 21.28
N PRO A 66 -2.75 10.01 22.32
CA PRO A 66 -3.89 9.09 22.45
C PRO A 66 -5.24 9.81 22.47
N ASP A 67 -5.34 10.95 23.16
CA ASP A 67 -6.60 11.67 23.33
C ASP A 67 -7.06 12.39 22.05
N SER A 68 -6.12 13.02 21.33
CA SER A 68 -6.43 13.79 20.12
C SER A 68 -6.44 12.94 18.84
N GLY A 69 -5.93 11.71 18.89
CA GLY A 69 -5.72 10.83 17.76
C GLY A 69 -4.31 10.91 17.17
N PHE A 70 -4.02 10.03 16.21
CA PHE A 70 -2.70 9.93 15.56
C PHE A 70 -2.78 10.07 14.05
N ASP A 71 -1.76 10.67 13.44
CA ASP A 71 -1.41 10.42 12.03
C ASP A 71 -0.30 9.34 11.94
N CYS A 72 0.15 9.05 10.71
CA CYS A 72 1.15 8.01 10.46
C CYS A 72 2.47 8.25 11.20
N SER A 73 3.07 9.45 11.10
CA SER A 73 4.36 9.74 11.74
C SER A 73 4.21 10.09 13.22
N GLY A 74 3.06 10.61 13.62
CA GLY A 74 2.69 10.94 14.99
C GLY A 74 2.59 9.70 15.89
N LEU A 75 1.99 8.61 15.39
CA LEU A 75 1.98 7.33 16.11
C LEU A 75 3.41 6.81 16.31
N ILE A 76 4.21 6.76 15.24
CA ILE A 76 5.59 6.23 15.28
C ILE A 76 6.46 7.05 16.23
N ASN A 77 6.42 8.38 16.13
CA ASN A 77 7.16 9.26 17.02
C ASN A 77 6.75 9.07 18.48
N PHE A 78 5.45 8.92 18.75
CA PHE A 78 4.92 8.70 20.09
C PHE A 78 5.42 7.39 20.71
N VAL A 79 5.24 6.24 20.02
CA VAL A 79 5.59 4.93 20.60
C VAL A 79 7.08 4.73 20.78
N TYR A 80 7.92 5.22 19.85
CA TYR A 80 9.37 5.15 19.98
C TYR A 80 9.87 6.02 21.12
N ARG A 81 9.37 7.26 21.22
CA ARG A 81 9.75 8.15 22.32
C ARG A 81 9.40 7.56 23.68
N ASP A 82 8.24 6.94 23.79
CA ASP A 82 7.74 6.41 25.05
C ASP A 82 8.50 5.15 25.50
N MET A 83 8.73 4.20 24.60
CA MET A 83 9.36 2.91 24.96
C MET A 83 10.89 2.97 24.97
N THR A 84 11.50 3.85 24.18
CA THR A 84 12.95 3.85 23.96
C THR A 84 13.63 5.18 24.29
N GLY A 85 12.87 6.24 24.53
CA GLY A 85 13.40 7.60 24.69
C GLY A 85 13.93 8.22 23.38
N ILE A 86 13.92 7.49 22.26
CA ILE A 86 14.39 7.97 20.96
C ILE A 86 13.44 9.03 20.43
N LYS A 87 13.98 10.20 20.11
CA LYS A 87 13.26 11.29 19.43
C LYS A 87 13.47 11.17 17.94
N LEU A 88 12.42 10.76 17.23
CA LEU A 88 12.43 10.69 15.77
C LEU A 88 12.12 12.08 15.16
N PRO A 89 12.61 12.36 13.93
CA PRO A 89 12.08 13.44 13.11
C PRO A 89 10.58 13.26 12.83
N ARG A 90 9.95 14.32 12.34
CA ARG A 90 8.53 14.31 11.96
C ARG A 90 8.34 14.14 10.46
#